data_AF-A0A7J6RGV4-F1
#
_entry.id   AF-A0A7J6RGV4-F1
#
_cell.length_a   1.000
_cell.length_b   1.000
_cell.length_c   1.000
_cell.angle_alpha   90.00
_cell.angle_beta   90.00
_cell.angle_gamma   90.00
#
_symmetry.space_group_name_H-M   'P 1'
#
loop_
_entity.id
_entity.type
_entity.pdbx_description
1 polymer ?
#
loop_
_entity_poly.entity_id
_entity_poly.type
_entity_poly.pdbx_seq_one_letter_code
_entity_poly.pdbx_strand_id
1 'polypeptide(L)'
;VVVGNNGLSLSEQQSQFSLWAIIAAPLYMTADLRRMPFWARGIVKNKEIISVNQDPLGKQDGVRIWIRELRGTDRPGDTWAVLLQNTNAIYGPKRVVLRPAEHIPGWEGGT
;
A
#
# COMPACT_ATOMS: atom_id res chain seq x y z
N VAL A 1 16.20 1.26 5.06
CA VAL A 1 15.44 2.02 6.08
C VAL A 1 16.40 2.86 6.90
N VAL A 2 16.05 4.13 7.14
CA VAL A 2 16.89 5.15 7.81
C VAL A 2 16.38 5.46 9.23
N VAL A 3 15.59 4.55 9.80
CA VAL A 3 15.03 4.68 11.16
C VAL A 3 16.15 4.72 12.20
N GLY A 4 16.13 5.70 13.10
CA GLY A 4 17.10 5.88 14.18
C GLY A 4 18.27 6.83 13.85
N ASN A 5 18.30 7.43 12.67
CA ASN A 5 19.27 8.48 12.31
C ASN A 5 18.69 9.89 12.51
N ASN A 6 19.57 10.89 12.55
CA ASN A 6 19.20 12.30 12.62
C ASN A 6 18.89 12.80 11.19
N GLY A 7 17.67 13.25 10.93
CA GLY A 7 17.28 13.79 9.62
C GLY A 7 15.81 13.62 9.24
N LEU A 8 15.06 12.80 9.97
CA LEU A 8 13.61 12.63 9.81
C LEU A 8 12.94 12.70 11.18
N SER A 9 11.75 13.29 11.26
CA SER A 9 10.87 13.22 12.41
C SER A 9 10.38 11.78 12.66
N LEU A 10 9.83 11.53 13.86
CA LEU A 10 9.29 10.21 14.21
C LEU A 10 8.24 9.72 13.20
N SER A 11 7.30 10.59 12.82
CA SER A 11 6.21 10.26 11.89
C SER A 11 6.72 9.96 10.49
N GLU A 12 7.73 10.69 10.01
CA GLU A 12 8.38 10.42 8.72
C GLU A 12 9.09 9.06 8.73
N GLN A 13 9.77 8.71 9.83
CA GLN A 13 10.44 7.42 9.97
C GLN A 13 9.44 6.25 10.04
N GLN A 14 8.33 6.44 10.75
CA GLN A 14 7.21 5.48 10.75
C GLN A 14 6.64 5.31 9.35
N SER A 15 6.40 6.42 8.64
CA SER A 15 5.84 6.41 7.28
C SER A 15 6.77 5.71 6.30
N GLN A 16 8.08 5.98 6.37
CA GLN A 16 9.08 5.27 5.56
C GLN A 16 9.07 3.76 5.82
N PHE A 17 9.09 3.35 7.09
CA PHE A 17 9.12 1.92 7.43
C PHE A 17 7.86 1.20 6.96
N SER A 18 6.67 1.77 7.19
CA SER A 18 5.39 1.23 6.73
C SER A 18 5.31 1.17 5.21
N LEU A 19 5.76 2.22 4.51
CA LEU A 19 5.75 2.24 3.04
C LEU A 19 6.66 1.14 2.47
N TRP A 20 7.87 0.97 3.01
CA TRP A 20 8.80 -0.08 2.58
C TRP A 20 8.23 -1.48 2.83
N ALA A 21 7.48 -1.65 3.92
CA ALA A 21 6.80 -2.91 4.20
C ALA A 21 5.73 -3.23 3.15
N ILE A 22 4.85 -2.28 2.84
CA ILE A 22 3.75 -2.44 1.87
C ILE A 22 4.27 -2.78 0.47
N ILE A 23 5.38 -2.18 0.05
CA ILE A 23 5.94 -2.43 -1.29
C ILE A 23 6.87 -3.66 -1.34
N ALA A 24 6.91 -4.48 -0.28
CA ALA A 24 7.79 -5.65 -0.17
C ALA A 24 9.27 -5.34 -0.45
N ALA A 25 9.74 -4.13 -0.10
CA ALA A 25 11.13 -3.74 -0.30
C ALA A 25 12.04 -4.43 0.73
N PRO A 26 13.31 -4.70 0.40
CA PRO A 26 14.29 -5.16 1.38
C PRO A 26 14.43 -4.19 2.57
N LEU A 27 14.21 -4.68 3.79
CA LEU A 27 14.30 -3.89 5.02
C LEU A 27 15.72 -3.84 5.60
N TYR A 28 16.70 -3.39 4.81
CA TYR A 28 18.06 -3.17 5.33
C TYR A 28 18.15 -1.92 6.20
N MET A 29 18.71 -2.05 7.40
CA MET A 29 18.95 -0.95 8.31
C MET A 29 20.36 -0.39 8.12
N THR A 30 20.48 0.93 8.07
CA THR A 30 21.76 1.65 7.94
C THR A 30 22.12 2.49 9.17
N ALA A 31 21.28 2.45 10.22
CA ALA A 31 21.47 3.19 11.45
C ALA A 31 22.43 2.48 12.43
N ASP A 32 23.13 3.26 13.27
CA ASP A 32 24.00 2.70 14.32
C ASP A 32 23.15 2.04 15.43
N LEU A 33 23.06 0.71 15.39
CA LEU A 33 22.27 -0.08 16.33
C LEU A 33 22.71 0.09 17.79
N ARG A 34 23.99 0.45 18.03
CA ARG A 34 24.54 0.63 19.38
C ARG A 34 24.00 1.90 20.04
N ARG A 35 23.64 2.89 19.23
CA ARG A 35 23.17 4.22 19.67
C ARG A 35 21.70 4.48 19.34
N MET A 36 20.99 3.48 18.82
CA MET A 36 19.60 3.61 18.42
C MET A 36 18.69 3.88 19.63
N PRO A 37 17.86 4.94 19.60
CA PRO A 37 16.95 5.28 20.69
C PRO A 37 15.81 4.25 20.80
N PHE A 38 15.21 4.15 22.00
CA PHE A 38 14.20 3.13 22.30
C PHE A 38 12.97 3.20 21.38
N TRP A 39 12.50 4.40 21.05
CA TRP A 39 11.38 4.58 20.13
C TRP A 39 11.67 4.02 18.73
N ALA A 40 12.89 4.19 18.23
CA ALA A 40 13.30 3.70 16.91
C ALA A 40 13.37 2.18 16.88
N ARG A 41 13.83 1.55 17.99
CA ARG A 41 13.77 0.09 18.16
C ARG A 41 12.35 -0.44 18.10
N GLY A 42 11.38 0.30 18.65
CA GLY A 42 9.96 -0.05 18.58
C GLY A 42 9.45 -0.13 17.14
N ILE A 43 9.90 0.77 16.26
CA ILE A 43 9.53 0.77 14.84
C ILE A 43 10.15 -0.44 14.12
N VAL A 44 11.48 -0.59 14.17
CA VAL A 44 12.18 -1.63 13.39
C VAL A 44 11.96 -3.05 13.91
N LYS A 45 11.41 -3.21 15.12
CA LYS A 45 11.02 -4.51 15.69
C LYS A 45 9.51 -4.74 15.67
N ASN A 46 8.72 -3.88 15.03
CA ASN A 46 7.29 -4.07 14.93
C ASN A 46 6.98 -5.33 14.10
N LYS A 47 6.61 -6.41 14.79
CA LYS A 47 6.38 -7.73 14.19
C LYS A 47 5.23 -7.73 13.20
N GLU A 48 4.20 -6.91 13.42
CA GLU A 48 3.05 -6.82 12.53
C GLU A 48 3.48 -6.24 11.18
N ILE A 49 4.21 -5.12 11.20
CA ILE A 49 4.72 -4.48 9.97
C ILE A 49 5.76 -5.37 9.26
N ILE A 50 6.63 -6.05 10.02
CA ILE A 50 7.57 -7.03 9.44
C ILE A 50 6.81 -8.18 8.78
N SER A 51 5.75 -8.69 9.39
CA SER A 51 4.95 -9.78 8.82
C SER A 51 4.29 -9.40 7.50
N VAL A 52 3.84 -8.14 7.35
CA VAL A 52 3.36 -7.60 6.06
C VAL A 52 4.46 -7.61 5.01
N ASN A 53 5.68 -7.16 5.36
CA ASN A 53 6.80 -7.14 4.42
C ASN A 53 7.28 -8.53 4.02
N GLN A 54 7.26 -9.48 4.95
CA GLN A 54 7.74 -10.86 4.79
C GLN A 54 6.60 -11.83 4.43
N ASP A 55 5.46 -11.31 4.00
CA ASP A 55 4.33 -12.15 3.60
C ASP A 55 4.77 -13.10 2.46
N PRO A 56 4.55 -14.43 2.58
CA PRO A 56 5.03 -15.41 1.61
C PRO A 56 4.49 -15.22 0.20
N LEU A 57 3.37 -14.51 0.03
CA LEU A 57 2.86 -14.17 -1.29
C LEU A 57 3.86 -13.28 -2.05
N GLY A 58 4.64 -12.46 -1.34
CA GLY A 58 5.75 -11.68 -1.87
C GLY A 58 5.36 -10.73 -3.00
N LYS A 59 4.06 -10.46 -3.17
CA LYS A 59 3.55 -9.65 -4.26
C LYS A 59 3.66 -8.18 -3.89
N GLN A 60 4.69 -7.53 -4.42
CA GLN A 60 4.65 -6.09 -4.66
C GLN A 60 3.60 -5.84 -5.75
N ASP A 61 2.32 -5.79 -5.39
CA ASP A 61 1.28 -5.59 -6.38
C ASP A 61 1.13 -4.09 -6.69
N GLY A 62 1.81 -3.63 -7.74
CA GLY A 62 1.61 -2.30 -8.33
C GLY A 62 0.24 -2.11 -9.01
N VAL A 63 -0.69 -3.05 -8.88
CA VAL A 63 -2.03 -2.94 -9.45
C VAL A 63 -2.94 -2.22 -8.46
N ARG A 64 -3.55 -1.12 -8.91
CA ARG A 64 -4.54 -0.33 -8.17
C ARG A 64 -5.82 -0.23 -8.98
N ILE A 65 -6.96 -0.38 -8.30
CA ILE A 65 -8.28 -0.12 -8.85
C ILE A 65 -8.79 1.16 -8.19
N TRP A 66 -9.03 2.19 -8.99
CA TRP A 66 -9.64 3.43 -8.54
C TRP A 66 -11.09 3.46 -9.01
N ILE A 67 -12.00 3.77 -8.10
CA ILE A 67 -13.44 3.81 -8.36
C ILE A 67 -13.96 5.15 -7.87
N ARG A 68 -14.65 5.87 -8.75
CA ARG A 68 -15.30 7.13 -8.41
C ARG A 68 -16.74 7.10 -8.89
N GLU A 69 -17.66 7.32 -7.96
CA GLU A 69 -19.06 7.56 -8.29
C GLU A 69 -19.19 8.87 -9.06
N LEU A 70 -19.94 8.84 -10.16
CA LEU A 70 -20.28 10.01 -10.95
C LEU A 70 -21.74 10.39 -10.70
N ARG A 71 -22.06 11.66 -10.94
CA ARG A 71 -23.45 12.07 -10.99
C ARG A 71 -24.11 11.34 -12.16
N GLY A 72 -25.05 10.48 -11.83
CA GLY A 72 -25.72 9.63 -12.80
C GLY A 72 -26.52 10.39 -13.84
N THR A 73 -26.79 9.74 -14.97
CA THR A 73 -27.68 10.27 -16.00
C THR A 73 -29.15 10.07 -15.64
N ASP A 74 -29.49 8.96 -14.97
CA ASP A 74 -30.89 8.61 -14.66
C ASP A 74 -31.18 8.62 -13.15
N ARG A 75 -30.25 8.15 -12.31
CA ARG A 75 -30.36 8.13 -10.84
C ARG A 75 -29.03 8.49 -10.17
N PRO A 76 -29.02 9.16 -9.01
CA PRO A 76 -27.81 9.29 -8.21
C PRO A 76 -27.22 7.91 -7.89
N GLY A 77 -25.92 7.73 -8.11
CA GLY A 77 -25.23 6.46 -7.86
C GLY A 77 -25.47 5.37 -8.90
N ASP A 78 -25.81 5.70 -10.16
CA ASP A 78 -25.95 4.70 -11.25
C ASP A 78 -24.70 4.60 -12.16
N THR A 79 -23.75 5.54 -12.04
CA THR A 79 -22.62 5.68 -12.96
C THR A 79 -21.32 5.76 -12.18
N TRP A 80 -20.31 5.02 -12.62
CA TRP A 80 -18.98 5.02 -12.02
C TRP A 80 -17.88 5.17 -13.06
N ALA A 81 -16.84 5.92 -12.72
CA ALA A 81 -15.57 5.89 -13.42
C ALA A 81 -14.65 4.88 -12.73
N VAL A 82 -14.11 3.94 -13.52
CA VAL A 82 -13.13 2.96 -13.06
C VAL A 82 -11.82 3.16 -13.80
N LEU A 83 -10.72 3.28 -13.04
CA LEU A 83 -9.37 3.31 -13.58
C LEU A 83 -8.58 2.11 -13.04
N LEU A 84 -8.06 1.30 -13.96
CA LEU A 84 -7.11 0.24 -13.67
C LEU A 84 -5.70 0.77 -13.88
N GLN A 85 -4.94 0.90 -12.79
CA GLN A 85 -3.58 1.39 -12.85
C GLN A 85 -2.61 0.26 -12.52
N ASN A 86 -1.75 -0.08 -13.46
CA ASN A 86 -0.63 -0.99 -13.21
C ASN A 86 0.68 -0.17 -13.15
N THR A 87 1.23 0.00 -11.96
CA THR A 87 2.53 0.66 -11.73
C THR A 87 3.68 -0.33 -11.67
N ASN A 88 3.46 -1.62 -11.97
CA ASN A 88 4.55 -2.58 -12.06
C ASN A 88 5.39 -2.31 -13.31
N ALA A 89 6.64 -1.88 -13.12
CA ALA A 89 7.64 -1.81 -14.18
C ALA A 89 8.36 -3.15 -14.42
N ILE A 90 8.20 -4.12 -13.50
CA ILE A 90 9.07 -5.31 -13.43
C ILE A 90 8.35 -6.58 -13.92
N TYR A 91 7.07 -6.76 -13.58
CA TYR A 91 6.34 -8.02 -13.79
C TYR A 91 5.42 -8.03 -15.01
N GLY A 92 5.50 -7.01 -15.88
CA GLY A 92 4.70 -6.90 -17.11
C GLY A 92 3.20 -6.63 -16.90
N PRO A 93 2.40 -6.76 -17.97
CA PRO A 93 0.94 -6.60 -17.90
C PRO A 93 0.30 -7.64 -16.97
N LYS A 94 -0.50 -7.19 -16.01
CA LYS A 94 -1.31 -8.07 -15.16
C LYS A 94 -2.77 -8.02 -15.58
N ARG A 95 -3.40 -9.20 -15.68
CA ARG A 95 -4.85 -9.30 -15.86
C ARG A 95 -5.54 -8.94 -14.55
N VAL A 96 -6.45 -7.98 -14.61
CA VAL A 96 -7.30 -7.57 -13.50
C VAL A 96 -8.74 -7.86 -13.87
N VAL A 97 -9.48 -8.53 -12.99
CA VAL A 97 -10.91 -8.80 -13.19
C VAL A 97 -11.67 -7.95 -12.19
N LEU A 98 -12.32 -6.89 -12.69
CA LEU A 98 -13.23 -6.10 -11.88
C LEU A 98 -14.55 -6.87 -11.74
N ARG A 99 -14.96 -7.11 -10.49
CA ARG A 99 -16.29 -7.63 -10.16
C ARG A 99 -17.07 -6.51 -9.46
N PRO A 100 -17.99 -5.82 -10.15
CA PRO A 100 -18.69 -4.66 -9.59
C PRO A 100 -19.30 -4.90 -8.21
N ALA A 101 -19.96 -6.04 -8.01
CA ALA A 101 -20.57 -6.41 -6.72
C ALA A 101 -19.57 -6.56 -5.56
N GLU A 102 -18.30 -6.86 -5.84
CA GLU A 102 -17.25 -7.03 -4.81
C GLU A 102 -16.41 -5.77 -4.62
N HIS A 103 -16.29 -4.92 -5.66
CA HIS A 103 -15.33 -3.83 -5.69
C HIS A 103 -15.98 -2.44 -5.61
N ILE A 104 -17.25 -2.28 -6.01
CA ILE A 104 -17.94 -0.98 -6.01
C ILE A 104 -18.86 -0.92 -4.79
N PRO A 105 -18.61 -0.02 -3.82
CA PRO A 105 -19.49 0.18 -2.68
C PRO A 105 -20.89 0.62 -3.13
N GLY A 106 -21.93 -0.05 -2.63
CA GLY A 106 -23.33 0.31 -2.93
C GLY A 106 -23.83 -0.13 -4.32
N TRP A 107 -23.11 -1.03 -5.00
CA TRP A 107 -23.54 -1.56 -6.29
C TRP A 107 -24.80 -2.44 -6.15
N GLU A 108 -25.94 -1.96 -6.63
CA GLU A 108 -27.22 -2.70 -6.61
C GLU A 108 -27.52 -3.46 -7.92
N GLY A 109 -26.60 -3.44 -8.89
CA GLY A 109 -26.77 -4.10 -10.18
C GLY A 109 -27.27 -3.17 -11.27
N GLY A 110 -26.41 -2.90 -12.25
CA GLY A 110 -26.73 -2.23 -13.51
C GLY A 110 -25.81 -2.78 -14.60
N THR A 111 -26.34 -2.98 -15.81
CA THR A 111 -25.59 -3.53 -16.96
C THR A 111 -24.51 -2.59 -17.46
#